data_AF-A0A2E5ET00-F1
#
_entry.id   AF-A0A2E5ET00-F1
#
_cell.length_a   1.000
_cell.length_b   1.000
_cell.length_c   1.000
_cell.angle_alpha   90.00
_cell.angle_beta   90.00
_cell.angle_gamma   90.00
#
_symmetry.space_group_name_H-M   'P 1'
#
loop_
_entity.id
_entity.type
_entity.pdbx_description
1 polymer ?
#
loop_
_entity_poly.entity_id
_entity_poly.type
_entity_poly.pdbx_seq_one_letter_code
_entity_poly.pdbx_strand_id
1 'polypeptide(L)'
;MISEEQLIAYLSGQIRGPDRDRFERELANDLVALRQLVEQEKMDASLSMLVAQPDRQQVKDSILAIVEGPAEVGVKSKIYERVEYETKRKSARDRGSKPGLFDWFKRLPVGIQLASLGAFALLCFFLGKPAGGGEQYAKNTSGKPGKPQPISRDKHPVSREASKWPFAADSPWNAPIGSSARFVEPVGAQLEAGIVFYNAQTAHPTFKADANANPTQMLLYRANTPQPIARLHVPKGEIPNSSKNFAIVAEDGKTIYDIRGGQRNGNDIIANNVVVADLTGSGMPGQYDAPTSTGFSDYAGSLCADDFQGPIRRALGAVVDPSALAWLPDGNAHVWPASKTPGSLRQASVRNVGNLHIGTLLAIPPEVDVASIGVGSSGPAYEIARAFRDYGLYLKKPLSGMQSRVTPGVKAPFGMCGDLSSVNLPPDFDQQLARVASYLKVVENNGPGSVGGGGTPARPAAPKFDR
;
A
#
# COMPACT_ATOMS: atom_id res chain seq x y z
N MET A 1 6.74 -21.12 -28.44
CA MET A 1 7.46 -20.16 -27.59
C MET A 1 8.40 -19.40 -28.47
N ILE A 2 8.30 -18.08 -28.43
CA ILE A 2 9.18 -17.17 -29.18
C ILE A 2 10.56 -17.18 -28.53
N SER A 3 11.62 -17.35 -29.32
CA SER A 3 12.99 -17.27 -28.80
C SER A 3 13.43 -15.81 -28.62
N GLU A 4 14.41 -15.61 -27.74
CA GLU A 4 15.02 -14.30 -27.52
C GLU A 4 15.60 -13.69 -28.82
N GLU A 5 16.22 -14.52 -29.66
CA GLU A 5 16.75 -14.11 -30.97
C GLU A 5 15.65 -13.59 -31.91
N GLN A 6 14.48 -14.23 -31.91
CA GLN A 6 13.34 -13.78 -32.71
C GLN A 6 12.75 -12.48 -32.18
N LEU A 7 12.72 -12.29 -30.85
CA LEU A 7 12.30 -11.04 -30.22
C LEU A 7 13.25 -9.88 -30.57
N ILE A 8 14.56 -10.14 -30.56
CA ILE A 8 15.60 -9.18 -30.98
C ILE A 8 15.42 -8.82 -32.46
N ALA A 9 15.25 -9.81 -33.35
CA ALA A 9 15.04 -9.58 -34.76
C ALA A 9 13.75 -8.78 -35.05
N TYR A 10 12.70 -8.99 -34.25
CA TYR A 10 11.46 -8.21 -34.32
C TYR A 10 11.68 -6.74 -33.95
N LEU A 11 12.32 -6.50 -32.80
CA LEU A 11 12.62 -5.15 -32.28
C LEU A 11 13.57 -4.37 -33.19
N SER A 12 14.57 -5.02 -33.78
CA SER A 12 15.51 -4.39 -34.71
C SER A 12 14.93 -4.15 -36.11
N GLY A 13 13.66 -4.51 -36.35
CA GLY A 13 13.01 -4.38 -37.66
C GLY A 13 13.59 -5.30 -38.75
N GLN A 14 14.23 -6.41 -38.35
CA GLN A 14 14.74 -7.43 -39.27
C GLN A 14 13.61 -8.37 -39.73
N ILE A 15 12.59 -8.59 -38.91
CA ILE A 15 11.35 -9.28 -39.32
C ILE A 15 10.43 -8.28 -40.03
N ARG A 16 10.07 -8.57 -41.29
CA ARG A 16 9.30 -7.66 -42.17
C ARG A 16 8.20 -8.38 -42.93
N GLY A 17 7.21 -7.63 -43.38
CA GLY A 17 6.16 -8.12 -44.26
C GLY A 17 5.36 -9.29 -43.64
N PRO A 18 5.02 -10.32 -44.41
CA PRO A 18 4.18 -11.43 -43.93
C PRO A 18 4.73 -12.19 -42.72
N ASP A 19 6.07 -12.24 -42.57
CA ASP A 19 6.71 -12.88 -41.42
C ASP A 19 6.52 -12.07 -40.14
N ARG A 20 6.41 -10.75 -40.26
CA ARG A 20 6.09 -9.86 -39.13
C ARG A 20 4.66 -10.09 -38.66
N ASP A 21 3.70 -10.13 -39.58
CA ASP A 21 2.29 -10.37 -39.24
C ASP A 21 2.09 -11.75 -38.60
N ARG A 22 2.86 -12.76 -39.08
CA ARG A 22 2.88 -14.08 -38.46
C ARG A 22 3.48 -14.03 -37.06
N PHE A 23 4.61 -13.36 -36.88
CA PHE A 23 5.27 -13.22 -35.58
C PHE A 23 4.40 -12.48 -34.57
N GLU A 24 3.70 -11.40 -34.97
CA GLU A 24 2.80 -10.64 -34.10
C GLU A 24 1.60 -11.48 -33.62
N ARG A 25 1.08 -12.38 -34.47
CA ARG A 25 0.05 -13.35 -34.06
C ARG A 25 0.58 -14.41 -33.09
N GLU A 26 1.81 -14.88 -33.30
CA GLU A 26 2.46 -15.83 -32.37
C GLU A 26 2.75 -15.12 -31.02
N LEU A 27 3.18 -13.86 -31.06
CA LEU A 27 3.47 -13.02 -29.89
C LEU A 27 2.22 -12.72 -29.05
N ALA A 28 1.08 -12.44 -29.70
CA ALA A 28 -0.19 -12.22 -29.00
C ALA A 28 -0.63 -13.42 -28.13
N ASN A 29 -0.14 -14.62 -28.45
CA ASN A 29 -0.45 -15.85 -27.72
C ASN A 29 0.67 -16.28 -26.73
N ASP A 30 1.77 -15.52 -26.64
CA ASP A 30 2.91 -15.80 -25.78
C ASP A 30 3.11 -14.67 -24.76
N LEU A 31 2.39 -14.75 -23.63
CA LEU A 31 2.37 -13.71 -22.58
C LEU A 31 3.76 -13.43 -21.98
N VAL A 32 4.66 -14.42 -21.98
CA VAL A 32 6.02 -14.25 -21.46
C VAL A 32 6.85 -13.39 -22.41
N ALA A 33 6.82 -13.70 -23.71
CA ALA A 33 7.49 -12.92 -24.74
C ALA A 33 6.91 -11.48 -24.84
N LEU A 34 5.59 -11.32 -24.68
CA LEU A 34 4.93 -10.01 -24.72
C LEU A 34 5.35 -9.13 -23.52
N ARG A 35 5.52 -9.72 -22.33
CA ARG A 35 6.08 -9.00 -21.17
C ARG A 35 7.53 -8.59 -21.42
N GLN A 36 8.36 -9.47 -21.99
CA GLN A 36 9.76 -9.16 -22.31
C GLN A 36 9.88 -8.02 -23.32
N LEU A 37 9.02 -8.00 -24.35
CA LEU A 37 8.97 -6.94 -25.35
C LEU A 37 8.67 -5.57 -24.71
N VAL A 38 7.65 -5.50 -23.85
CA VAL A 38 7.25 -4.25 -23.16
C VAL A 38 8.37 -3.73 -22.25
N GLU A 39 9.09 -4.61 -21.55
CA GLU A 39 10.23 -4.20 -20.72
C GLU A 39 11.40 -3.67 -21.56
N GLN A 40 11.66 -4.28 -22.73
CA GLN A 40 12.70 -3.83 -23.64
C GLN A 40 12.38 -2.46 -24.28
N GLU A 41 11.14 -2.24 -24.73
CA GLU A 41 10.70 -0.93 -25.26
C GLU A 41 10.81 0.20 -24.22
N LYS A 42 10.50 -0.09 -22.95
CA LYS A 42 10.71 0.87 -21.85
C LYS A 42 12.18 1.20 -21.65
N MET A 43 13.07 0.21 -21.78
CA MET A 43 14.51 0.39 -21.67
C MET A 43 15.02 1.28 -22.81
N ASP A 44 14.61 1.01 -24.05
CA ASP A 44 14.99 1.78 -25.24
C ASP A 44 14.45 3.21 -25.22
N ALA A 45 13.22 3.41 -24.73
CA ALA A 45 12.67 4.75 -24.50
C ALA A 45 13.49 5.53 -23.46
N SER A 46 13.86 4.86 -22.36
CA SER A 46 14.69 5.46 -21.30
C SER A 46 16.10 5.81 -21.80
N LEU A 47 16.70 4.94 -22.61
CA LEU A 47 18.00 5.15 -23.25
C LEU A 47 17.94 6.27 -24.29
N SER A 48 16.91 6.31 -25.13
CA SER A 48 16.73 7.36 -26.13
C SER A 48 16.60 8.75 -25.49
N MET A 49 15.90 8.84 -24.34
CA MET A 49 15.83 10.07 -23.54
C MET A 49 17.19 10.49 -22.96
N LEU A 50 18.09 9.55 -22.69
CA LEU A 50 19.44 9.80 -22.19
C LEU A 50 20.43 10.18 -23.31
N VAL A 51 20.24 9.63 -24.52
CA VAL A 51 21.16 9.76 -25.67
C VAL A 51 20.88 10.99 -26.55
N ALA A 52 19.69 11.60 -26.47
CA ALA A 52 19.34 12.81 -27.23
C ALA A 52 20.12 14.09 -26.80
N GLN A 53 21.20 13.98 -26.02
CA GLN A 53 22.06 15.10 -25.62
C GLN A 53 23.49 14.90 -26.18
N PRO A 54 24.03 15.85 -26.97
CA PRO A 54 25.27 15.69 -27.74
C PRO A 54 26.54 15.51 -26.90
N ASP A 55 26.47 15.76 -25.59
CA ASP A 55 27.55 15.73 -24.61
C ASP A 55 27.71 14.38 -23.89
N ARG A 56 27.02 13.32 -24.33
CA ARG A 56 26.97 12.02 -23.62
C ARG A 56 27.44 10.81 -24.42
N GLN A 57 28.32 11.01 -25.39
CA GLN A 57 28.90 9.92 -26.18
C GLN A 57 29.61 8.86 -25.30
N GLN A 58 30.30 9.28 -24.25
CA GLN A 58 30.99 8.36 -23.33
C GLN A 58 30.03 7.48 -22.49
N VAL A 59 28.82 7.98 -22.20
CA VAL A 59 27.77 7.21 -21.52
C VAL A 59 27.14 6.20 -22.48
N LYS A 60 26.94 6.62 -23.73
CA LYS A 60 26.47 5.74 -24.81
C LYS A 60 27.44 4.57 -25.03
N ASP A 61 28.74 4.85 -25.10
CA ASP A 61 29.77 3.83 -25.31
C ASP A 61 29.89 2.88 -24.10
N SER A 62 29.73 3.39 -22.88
CA SER A 62 29.74 2.58 -21.65
C SER A 62 28.52 1.67 -21.50
N ILE A 63 27.36 2.10 -21.98
CA ILE A 63 26.12 1.31 -21.94
C ILE A 63 26.13 0.25 -23.04
N LEU A 64 26.57 0.59 -24.26
CA LEU A 64 26.68 -0.38 -25.35
C LEU A 64 27.67 -1.50 -25.01
N ALA A 65 28.82 -1.18 -24.40
CA ALA A 65 29.78 -2.18 -23.93
C ALA A 65 29.22 -3.14 -22.85
N ILE A 66 28.18 -2.73 -22.13
CA ILE A 66 27.49 -3.55 -21.11
C ILE A 66 26.34 -4.37 -21.72
N VAL A 67 25.71 -3.87 -22.78
CA VAL A 67 24.65 -4.58 -23.51
C VAL A 67 25.25 -5.65 -24.43
N GLU A 68 26.42 -5.38 -25.00
CA GLU A 68 27.15 -6.31 -25.88
C GLU A 68 28.04 -7.31 -25.10
N GLY A 69 28.15 -7.17 -23.77
CA GLY A 69 28.92 -8.06 -22.90
C GLY A 69 28.08 -8.73 -21.80
N PRO A 70 28.54 -9.83 -21.19
CA PRO A 70 27.80 -10.52 -20.13
C PRO A 70 27.91 -9.73 -18.82
N ALA A 71 27.07 -8.71 -18.64
CA ALA A 71 27.09 -7.90 -17.43
C ALA A 71 26.31 -8.56 -16.28
N GLU A 72 26.96 -8.70 -15.13
CA GLU A 72 26.38 -9.16 -13.87
C GLU A 72 25.19 -8.27 -13.42
N VAL A 73 24.14 -8.94 -12.94
CA VAL A 73 22.86 -8.37 -12.48
C VAL A 73 23.02 -7.18 -11.51
N GLY A 74 24.11 -7.15 -10.72
CA GLY A 74 24.39 -6.07 -9.77
C GLY A 74 24.73 -4.71 -10.40
N VAL A 75 25.26 -4.69 -11.63
CA VAL A 75 25.61 -3.45 -12.34
C VAL A 75 24.37 -2.74 -12.87
N LYS A 76 23.40 -3.50 -13.39
CA LYS A 76 22.11 -2.98 -13.86
C LYS A 76 21.37 -2.23 -12.74
N SER A 77 21.30 -2.84 -11.54
CA SER A 77 20.62 -2.23 -10.38
C SER A 77 21.24 -0.89 -9.95
N LYS A 78 22.57 -0.79 -9.91
CA LYS A 78 23.26 0.45 -9.52
C LYS A 78 23.06 1.58 -10.53
N ILE A 79 22.92 1.25 -11.81
CA ILE A 79 22.63 2.23 -12.86
C ILE A 79 21.18 2.72 -12.72
N TYR A 80 20.22 1.84 -12.45
CA TYR A 80 18.83 2.25 -12.20
C TYR A 80 18.71 3.25 -11.04
N GLU A 81 19.36 2.96 -9.91
CA GLU A 81 19.37 3.87 -8.76
C GLU A 81 20.01 5.22 -9.11
N ARG A 82 21.10 5.22 -9.88
CA ARG A 82 21.80 6.44 -10.30
C ARG A 82 20.95 7.27 -11.27
N VAL A 83 20.28 6.64 -12.23
CA VAL A 83 19.39 7.29 -13.20
C VAL A 83 18.18 7.89 -12.50
N GLU A 84 17.56 7.14 -11.59
CA GLU A 84 16.41 7.64 -10.83
C GLU A 84 16.79 8.82 -9.93
N TYR A 85 17.97 8.77 -9.31
CA TYR A 85 18.52 9.86 -8.51
C TYR A 85 18.74 11.14 -9.33
N GLU A 86 19.38 11.04 -10.50
CA GLU A 86 19.67 12.21 -11.34
C GLU A 86 18.40 12.81 -11.98
N THR A 87 17.43 11.97 -12.36
CA THR A 87 16.12 12.44 -12.87
C THR A 87 15.37 13.23 -11.79
N LYS A 88 15.38 12.76 -10.53
CA LYS A 88 14.77 13.47 -9.39
C LYS A 88 15.51 14.77 -9.06
N ARG A 89 16.84 14.77 -9.13
CA ARG A 89 17.68 15.95 -8.88
C ARG A 89 17.44 17.07 -9.89
N LYS A 90 17.21 16.74 -11.17
CA LYS A 90 16.96 17.72 -12.24
C LYS A 90 15.53 18.29 -12.20
N SER A 91 14.53 17.47 -11.85
CA SER A 91 13.15 17.93 -11.58
C SER A 91 13.09 19.04 -10.51
N ALA A 92 13.98 18.99 -9.52
CA ALA A 92 14.08 20.04 -8.51
C ALA A 92 14.75 21.34 -9.02
N ARG A 93 15.54 21.28 -10.10
CA ARG A 93 16.36 22.39 -10.60
C ARG A 93 15.71 23.17 -11.76
N ASP A 94 14.88 22.52 -12.59
CA ASP A 94 14.31 23.10 -13.82
C ASP A 94 12.90 23.71 -13.66
N ARG A 95 12.56 24.31 -12.50
CA ARG A 95 11.36 25.17 -12.36
C ARG A 95 11.57 26.57 -12.97
N GLY A 96 12.00 26.59 -14.24
CA GLY A 96 12.04 27.75 -15.13
C GLY A 96 11.57 27.34 -16.52
N SER A 97 10.33 27.70 -16.83
CA SER A 97 9.55 27.49 -18.08
C SER A 97 10.23 26.81 -19.27
N LYS A 98 9.76 25.61 -19.64
CA LYS A 98 9.79 25.10 -21.02
C LYS A 98 8.43 24.47 -21.39
N PRO A 99 8.00 24.59 -22.66
CA PRO A 99 6.66 24.20 -23.09
C PRO A 99 6.49 22.67 -23.08
N GLY A 100 5.34 22.21 -22.58
CA GLY A 100 5.02 20.80 -22.43
C GLY A 100 4.65 20.11 -23.75
N LEU A 101 4.52 18.78 -23.68
CA LEU A 101 4.17 17.86 -24.78
C LEU A 101 2.94 18.32 -25.61
N PHE A 102 2.01 19.02 -24.98
CA PHE A 102 0.81 19.58 -25.61
C PHE A 102 1.10 20.71 -26.61
N ASP A 103 2.12 21.53 -26.38
CA ASP A 103 2.51 22.59 -27.29
C ASP A 103 3.29 22.05 -28.50
N TRP A 104 3.98 20.93 -28.34
CA TRP A 104 4.57 20.19 -29.45
C TRP A 104 3.48 19.58 -30.35
N PHE A 105 2.43 18.99 -29.77
CA PHE A 105 1.31 18.43 -30.51
C PHE A 105 0.56 19.50 -31.33
N LYS A 106 0.35 20.69 -30.76
CA LYS A 106 -0.28 21.84 -31.45
C LYS A 106 0.49 22.37 -32.65
N ARG A 107 1.79 22.04 -32.78
CA ARG A 107 2.64 22.46 -33.90
C ARG A 107 2.63 21.47 -35.07
N LEU A 108 2.00 20.31 -34.93
CA LEU A 108 1.87 19.35 -36.03
C LEU A 108 0.80 19.81 -37.04
N PRO A 109 0.99 19.54 -38.35
CA PRO A 109 -0.07 19.71 -39.34
C PRO A 109 -1.36 18.98 -38.94
N VAL A 110 -2.51 19.60 -39.19
CA VAL A 110 -3.83 19.10 -38.77
C VAL A 110 -4.08 17.64 -39.22
N GLY A 111 -3.58 17.24 -40.39
CA GLY A 111 -3.68 15.85 -40.87
C GLY A 111 -2.99 14.82 -39.96
N ILE A 112 -1.85 15.18 -39.35
CA ILE A 112 -1.11 14.31 -38.43
C ILE A 112 -1.79 14.27 -37.06
N GLN A 113 -2.35 15.38 -36.60
CA GLN A 113 -3.14 15.43 -35.36
C GLN A 113 -4.37 14.52 -35.45
N LEU A 114 -5.08 14.55 -36.58
CA LEU A 114 -6.27 13.73 -36.81
C LEU A 114 -5.93 12.24 -37.00
N ALA A 115 -4.85 11.92 -37.70
CA ALA A 115 -4.39 10.53 -37.84
C ALA A 115 -3.97 9.92 -36.49
N SER A 116 -3.32 10.70 -35.62
CA SER A 116 -2.88 10.26 -34.29
C SER A 116 -4.07 10.02 -33.35
N LEU A 117 -5.09 10.89 -33.40
CA LEU A 117 -6.33 10.71 -32.65
C LEU A 117 -7.17 9.53 -33.17
N GLY A 118 -7.20 9.32 -34.49
CA GLY A 118 -7.85 8.17 -35.12
C GLY A 118 -7.21 6.84 -34.75
N ALA A 119 -5.87 6.76 -34.75
CA ALA A 119 -5.13 5.58 -34.31
C ALA A 119 -5.36 5.27 -32.82
N PHE A 120 -5.43 6.31 -31.97
CA PHE A 120 -5.69 6.15 -30.54
C PHE A 120 -7.13 5.67 -30.25
N ALA A 121 -8.12 6.18 -31.01
CA ALA A 121 -9.51 5.74 -30.91
C ALA A 121 -9.70 4.29 -31.37
N LEU A 122 -9.00 3.87 -32.43
CA LEU A 122 -8.97 2.49 -32.92
C LEU A 122 -8.36 1.53 -31.90
N LEU A 123 -7.26 1.93 -31.24
CA LEU A 123 -6.62 1.15 -30.18
C LEU A 123 -7.58 0.91 -29.00
N CYS A 124 -8.33 1.94 -28.59
CA CYS A 124 -9.33 1.82 -27.51
C CYS A 124 -10.53 0.94 -27.92
N PHE A 125 -10.91 0.92 -29.19
CA PHE A 125 -12.04 0.11 -29.67
C PHE A 125 -11.72 -1.39 -29.72
N PHE A 126 -10.46 -1.76 -30.02
CA PHE A 126 -10.04 -3.17 -30.06
C PHE A 126 -9.73 -3.76 -28.67
N LEU A 127 -9.37 -2.94 -27.68
CA LEU A 127 -9.13 -3.39 -26.30
C LEU A 127 -10.41 -3.54 -25.46
N GLY A 128 -11.58 -3.14 -26.00
CA GLY A 128 -12.85 -3.09 -25.26
C GLY A 128 -13.81 -4.26 -25.46
N LYS A 129 -13.48 -5.30 -26.23
CA LYS A 129 -14.36 -6.48 -26.41
C LYS A 129 -13.90 -7.66 -25.54
N PRO A 130 -14.71 -8.16 -24.60
CA PRO A 130 -14.41 -9.41 -23.93
C PRO A 130 -14.61 -10.57 -24.90
N ALA A 131 -13.56 -11.37 -25.10
CA ALA A 131 -13.66 -12.64 -25.80
C ALA A 131 -14.43 -13.64 -24.92
N GLY A 132 -15.59 -14.08 -25.39
CA GLY A 132 -16.35 -15.17 -24.79
C GLY A 132 -15.58 -16.49 -24.96
N GLY A 133 -15.23 -17.10 -23.83
CA GLY A 133 -14.57 -18.40 -23.77
C GLY A 133 -14.61 -18.92 -22.33
N GLY A 134 -15.70 -19.61 -21.99
CA GLY A 134 -15.95 -20.07 -20.63
C GLY A 134 -16.87 -21.28 -20.60
N GLU A 135 -16.56 -22.32 -21.36
CA GLU A 135 -17.11 -23.65 -21.15
C GLU A 135 -15.97 -24.65 -21.00
N GLN A 136 -16.13 -25.57 -20.04
CA GLN A 136 -15.23 -26.67 -19.65
C GLN A 136 -14.16 -26.37 -18.61
N TYR A 137 -14.58 -26.11 -17.35
CA TYR A 137 -13.90 -26.66 -16.16
C TYR A 137 -14.92 -26.79 -15.02
N ALA A 138 -15.78 -27.80 -15.10
CA ALA A 138 -16.72 -28.15 -14.03
C ALA A 138 -16.97 -29.67 -13.97
N LYS A 139 -15.92 -30.45 -13.72
CA LYS A 139 -16.03 -31.83 -13.23
C LYS A 139 -14.82 -32.16 -12.36
N ASN A 140 -14.91 -31.85 -11.06
CA ASN A 140 -14.45 -32.66 -9.94
C ASN A 140 -14.38 -31.80 -8.67
N THR A 141 -15.43 -31.89 -7.84
CA THR A 141 -15.40 -31.74 -6.37
C THR A 141 -16.84 -31.90 -5.87
N SER A 142 -17.29 -33.15 -5.70
CA SER A 142 -18.56 -33.49 -5.06
C SER A 142 -18.48 -33.42 -3.53
N GLY A 143 -17.89 -32.34 -3.00
CA GLY A 143 -18.00 -32.00 -1.59
C GLY A 143 -19.26 -31.18 -1.38
N LYS A 144 -20.28 -31.73 -0.72
CA LYS A 144 -21.49 -30.97 -0.33
C LYS A 144 -21.06 -29.68 0.39
N PRO A 145 -21.45 -28.48 -0.10
CA PRO A 145 -21.25 -27.26 0.68
C PRO A 145 -22.03 -27.41 1.99
N GLY A 146 -21.30 -27.40 3.11
CA GLY A 146 -21.92 -27.36 4.43
C GLY A 146 -22.85 -26.14 4.51
N LYS A 147 -24.05 -26.33 5.08
CA LYS A 147 -24.96 -25.22 5.35
C LYS A 147 -24.19 -24.13 6.11
N PRO A 148 -24.30 -22.84 5.73
CA PRO A 148 -23.73 -21.75 6.51
C PRO A 148 -24.28 -21.87 7.93
N GLN A 149 -23.41 -22.11 8.90
CA GLN A 149 -23.84 -22.06 10.29
C GLN A 149 -24.24 -20.61 10.60
N PRO A 150 -25.40 -20.38 11.24
CA PRO A 150 -25.79 -19.05 11.68
C PRO A 150 -24.71 -18.55 12.63
N ILE A 151 -24.12 -17.39 12.30
CA ILE A 151 -23.11 -16.73 13.13
C ILE A 151 -23.77 -16.51 14.50
N SER A 152 -23.30 -17.27 15.49
CA SER A 152 -23.68 -17.11 16.89
C SER A 152 -23.58 -15.62 17.24
N ARG A 153 -24.56 -15.07 17.99
CA ARG A 153 -24.45 -13.71 18.53
C ARG A 153 -23.15 -13.62 19.32
N ASP A 154 -22.11 -13.03 18.71
CA ASP A 154 -20.74 -13.09 19.22
C ASP A 154 -20.69 -12.50 20.62
N LYS A 155 -20.46 -13.36 21.61
CA LYS A 155 -20.28 -12.94 22.99
C LYS A 155 -19.07 -12.01 23.03
N HIS A 156 -19.29 -10.79 23.51
CA HIS A 156 -18.18 -9.85 23.68
C HIS A 156 -17.16 -10.46 24.66
N PRO A 157 -15.87 -10.48 24.32
CA PRO A 157 -14.85 -11.04 25.20
C PRO A 157 -14.77 -10.22 26.50
N VAL A 158 -14.43 -10.90 27.60
CA VAL A 158 -14.25 -10.28 28.92
C VAL A 158 -12.84 -9.73 29.12
N SER A 159 -11.89 -10.21 28.33
CA SER A 159 -10.48 -9.83 28.33
C SER A 159 -9.85 -9.96 26.94
N ARG A 160 -8.61 -9.50 26.77
CA ARG A 160 -7.87 -9.59 25.50
C ARG A 160 -6.36 -9.58 25.69
N GLU A 161 -5.67 -10.08 24.68
CA GLU A 161 -4.21 -9.98 24.54
C GLU A 161 -3.80 -8.70 23.81
N ALA A 162 -2.84 -7.94 24.38
CA ALA A 162 -2.36 -6.68 23.79
C ALA A 162 -1.64 -6.87 22.44
N SER A 163 -1.01 -8.03 22.22
CA SER A 163 -0.32 -8.40 20.97
C SER A 163 -1.25 -8.81 19.82
N LYS A 164 -2.57 -8.89 20.06
CA LYS A 164 -3.60 -9.16 19.05
C LYS A 164 -4.54 -7.98 18.90
N TRP A 165 -4.97 -7.43 20.02
CA TRP A 165 -5.84 -6.27 20.09
C TRP A 165 -5.16 -5.23 20.98
N PRO A 166 -4.29 -4.36 20.42
CA PRO A 166 -3.51 -3.41 21.20
C PRO A 166 -4.32 -2.20 21.67
N PHE A 167 -3.66 -1.44 22.52
CA PHE A 167 -3.98 -0.14 23.12
C PHE A 167 -5.14 -0.13 24.10
N ALA A 168 -5.15 0.86 24.99
CA ALA A 168 -6.18 1.06 25.99
C ALA A 168 -7.58 1.18 25.36
N ALA A 169 -8.62 0.95 26.16
CA ALA A 169 -10.01 0.96 25.68
C ALA A 169 -10.49 2.35 25.25
N ASP A 170 -9.88 3.41 25.79
CA ASP A 170 -10.10 4.82 25.46
C ASP A 170 -9.19 5.33 24.32
N SER A 171 -8.32 4.47 23.78
CA SER A 171 -7.55 4.77 22.58
C SER A 171 -8.46 5.01 21.37
N PRO A 172 -8.12 5.93 20.44
CA PRO A 172 -8.83 6.02 19.16
C PRO A 172 -8.84 4.72 18.36
N TRP A 173 -7.85 3.85 18.57
CA TRP A 173 -7.85 2.54 17.93
C TRP A 173 -8.97 1.63 18.40
N ASN A 174 -9.56 1.89 19.58
CA ASN A 174 -10.55 1.01 20.22
C ASN A 174 -11.89 1.69 20.52
N ALA A 175 -11.99 3.00 20.24
CA ALA A 175 -13.19 3.77 20.42
C ALA A 175 -14.20 3.49 19.28
N PRO A 176 -15.40 2.98 19.58
CA PRO A 176 -16.43 2.76 18.58
C PRO A 176 -17.00 4.07 18.05
N ILE A 177 -17.54 4.04 16.83
CA ILE A 177 -18.34 5.14 16.28
C ILE A 177 -19.53 5.39 17.19
N GLY A 178 -19.77 6.65 17.52
CA GLY A 178 -20.82 7.07 18.44
C GLY A 178 -22.10 7.53 17.73
N SER A 179 -23.23 7.46 18.43
CA SER A 179 -24.55 7.82 17.90
C SER A 179 -24.71 9.28 17.50
N SER A 180 -23.77 10.16 17.88
CA SER A 180 -23.77 11.58 17.52
C SER A 180 -22.69 11.93 16.48
N ALA A 181 -22.07 10.91 15.87
CA ALA A 181 -21.14 11.09 14.77
C ALA A 181 -21.79 11.86 13.62
N ARG A 182 -21.07 12.85 13.09
CA ARG A 182 -21.49 13.66 11.94
C ARG A 182 -20.70 13.23 10.72
N PHE A 183 -21.42 12.77 9.70
CA PHE A 183 -20.83 12.24 8.48
C PHE A 183 -20.92 13.28 7.36
N VAL A 184 -19.79 13.51 6.70
CA VAL A 184 -19.71 14.37 5.50
C VAL A 184 -18.98 13.65 4.38
N GLU A 185 -19.27 14.02 3.14
CA GLU A 185 -18.61 13.44 1.98
C GLU A 185 -17.10 13.72 2.00
N PRO A 186 -16.25 12.74 1.69
CA PRO A 186 -14.83 12.96 1.55
C PRO A 186 -14.54 13.74 0.27
N VAL A 187 -13.98 14.93 0.41
CA VAL A 187 -13.67 15.85 -0.70
C VAL A 187 -12.24 15.63 -1.13
N GLY A 188 -12.06 15.19 -2.39
CA GLY A 188 -10.74 15.07 -3.03
C GLY A 188 -10.23 13.64 -3.21
N ALA A 189 -10.94 12.63 -2.69
CA ALA A 189 -10.66 11.21 -2.92
C ALA A 189 -11.67 10.59 -3.89
N GLN A 190 -11.20 9.71 -4.78
CA GLN A 190 -12.04 8.87 -5.64
C GLN A 190 -12.24 7.51 -4.97
N LEU A 191 -13.20 7.42 -4.06
CA LEU A 191 -13.41 6.22 -3.23
C LEU A 191 -13.84 5.00 -4.04
N GLU A 192 -14.42 5.22 -5.21
CA GLU A 192 -14.84 4.19 -6.16
C GLU A 192 -13.65 3.40 -6.72
N ALA A 193 -12.44 3.99 -6.68
CA ALA A 193 -11.22 3.29 -7.03
C ALA A 193 -10.75 2.31 -5.93
N GLY A 194 -11.41 2.33 -4.77
CA GLY A 194 -11.27 1.35 -3.71
C GLY A 194 -10.09 1.53 -2.77
N ILE A 195 -9.74 0.43 -2.09
CA ILE A 195 -8.65 0.34 -1.14
C ILE A 195 -7.74 -0.79 -1.60
N VAL A 196 -6.44 -0.51 -1.72
CA VAL A 196 -5.46 -1.54 -2.06
C VAL A 196 -4.87 -2.17 -0.80
N PHE A 197 -4.74 -3.50 -0.79
CA PHE A 197 -4.02 -4.20 0.26
C PHE A 197 -2.53 -4.33 -0.04
N TYR A 198 -1.71 -3.93 0.93
CA TYR A 198 -0.29 -4.18 0.95
C TYR A 198 0.02 -5.33 1.91
N ASN A 199 0.77 -6.31 1.42
CA ASN A 199 1.28 -7.37 2.29
C ASN A 199 2.22 -6.75 3.33
N ALA A 200 1.83 -6.82 4.60
CA ALA A 200 2.59 -6.29 5.73
C ALA A 200 4.01 -6.86 5.76
N GLN A 201 4.20 -8.15 5.45
CA GLN A 201 5.53 -8.78 5.41
C GLN A 201 6.51 -8.08 4.47
N THR A 202 5.99 -7.48 3.40
CA THR A 202 6.80 -6.78 2.41
C THR A 202 6.94 -5.29 2.68
N ALA A 203 5.89 -4.66 3.23
CA ALA A 203 5.82 -3.22 3.47
C ALA A 203 6.37 -2.84 4.86
N HIS A 204 5.78 -3.40 5.90
CA HIS A 204 6.05 -3.13 7.32
C HIS A 204 5.84 -4.40 8.15
N PRO A 205 6.77 -5.38 8.12
CA PRO A 205 6.57 -6.63 8.82
C PRO A 205 6.44 -6.39 10.32
N THR A 206 5.64 -7.23 10.98
CA THR A 206 5.57 -7.29 12.43
C THR A 206 6.04 -8.68 12.86
N PHE A 207 7.06 -8.73 13.68
CA PHE A 207 7.58 -9.96 14.26
C PHE A 207 7.11 -10.10 15.71
N LYS A 208 6.98 -11.33 16.18
CA LYS A 208 6.76 -11.64 17.60
C LYS A 208 8.01 -12.30 18.14
N ALA A 209 8.51 -11.82 19.27
CA ALA A 209 9.58 -12.48 20.00
C ALA A 209 9.01 -13.71 20.71
N ASP A 210 9.71 -14.83 20.60
CA ASP A 210 9.33 -16.11 21.19
C ASP A 210 10.58 -16.94 21.50
N ALA A 211 10.97 -17.01 22.76
CA ALA A 211 12.08 -17.81 23.27
C ALA A 211 11.95 -19.31 22.95
N ASN A 212 10.72 -19.84 22.86
CA ASN A 212 10.51 -21.26 22.59
C ASN A 212 10.76 -21.58 21.13
N ALA A 213 10.33 -20.69 20.23
CA ALA A 213 10.56 -20.84 18.79
C ALA A 213 12.00 -20.43 18.39
N ASN A 214 12.61 -19.47 19.10
CA ASN A 214 13.89 -18.86 18.74
C ASN A 214 14.80 -18.77 19.97
N PRO A 215 15.53 -19.83 20.33
CA PRO A 215 16.35 -19.85 21.56
C PRO A 215 17.55 -18.89 21.53
N THR A 216 17.87 -18.29 20.39
CA THR A 216 18.98 -17.34 20.24
C THR A 216 18.48 -15.90 20.35
N GLN A 217 19.08 -15.14 21.27
CA GLN A 217 18.81 -13.71 21.39
C GLN A 217 19.55 -12.91 20.31
N MET A 218 18.83 -12.01 19.66
CA MET A 218 19.41 -10.91 18.89
C MET A 218 19.45 -9.65 19.74
N LEU A 219 20.55 -8.91 19.68
CA LEU A 219 20.64 -7.59 20.30
C LEU A 219 20.10 -6.53 19.34
N LEU A 220 19.22 -5.66 19.82
CA LEU A 220 18.70 -4.53 19.05
C LEU A 220 19.47 -3.26 19.40
N TYR A 221 20.12 -2.66 18.41
CA TYR A 221 20.88 -1.42 18.55
C TYR A 221 20.22 -0.27 17.80
N ARG A 222 20.37 0.94 18.35
CA ARG A 222 20.23 2.17 17.57
C ARG A 222 21.58 2.46 16.90
N ALA A 223 21.55 2.93 15.66
CA ALA A 223 22.74 3.31 14.94
C ALA A 223 23.55 4.33 15.75
N ASN A 224 24.87 4.15 15.79
CA ASN A 224 25.82 4.99 16.52
C ASN A 224 25.68 4.96 18.05
N THR A 225 24.93 4.01 18.63
CA THR A 225 24.94 3.76 20.08
C THR A 225 25.68 2.45 20.39
N PRO A 226 26.63 2.45 21.34
CA PRO A 226 27.39 1.25 21.67
C PRO A 226 26.61 0.24 22.53
N GLN A 227 25.50 0.66 23.13
CA GLN A 227 24.70 -0.17 24.03
C GLN A 227 23.45 -0.70 23.32
N PRO A 228 23.08 -1.97 23.52
CA PRO A 228 21.84 -2.51 22.99
C PRO A 228 20.64 -1.91 23.74
N ILE A 229 19.56 -1.65 23.01
CA ILE A 229 18.26 -1.23 23.54
C ILE A 229 17.52 -2.43 24.15
N ALA A 230 17.62 -3.60 23.52
CA ALA A 230 16.91 -4.81 23.94
C ALA A 230 17.64 -6.09 23.52
N ARG A 231 17.26 -7.19 24.16
CA ARG A 231 17.61 -8.56 23.76
C ARG A 231 16.32 -9.29 23.41
N LEU A 232 16.21 -9.79 22.19
CA LEU A 232 14.93 -10.29 21.65
C LEU A 232 15.13 -11.65 20.98
N HIS A 233 14.22 -12.59 21.27
CA HIS A 233 14.17 -13.91 20.63
C HIS A 233 13.33 -13.85 19.36
N VAL A 234 13.86 -13.21 18.32
CA VAL A 234 13.17 -13.08 17.04
C VAL A 234 13.74 -14.01 15.98
N PRO A 235 12.94 -14.48 15.00
CA PRO A 235 13.44 -15.34 13.94
C PRO A 235 14.49 -14.63 13.08
N LYS A 236 15.76 -14.99 13.26
CA LYS A 236 16.89 -14.38 12.53
C LYS A 236 16.74 -14.44 11.01
N GLY A 237 16.06 -15.47 10.49
CA GLY A 237 15.78 -15.66 9.07
C GLY A 237 14.74 -14.69 8.50
N GLU A 238 13.90 -14.12 9.35
CA GLU A 238 12.79 -13.25 8.95
C GLU A 238 13.14 -11.76 9.00
N ILE A 239 14.13 -11.38 9.82
CA ILE A 239 14.63 -10.00 9.86
C ILE A 239 15.28 -9.63 8.51
N PRO A 240 14.87 -8.52 7.88
CA PRO A 240 15.39 -8.13 6.58
C PRO A 240 16.89 -7.81 6.62
N ASN A 241 17.60 -8.23 5.57
CA ASN A 241 19.01 -7.88 5.35
C ASN A 241 19.20 -6.46 4.82
N SER A 242 18.13 -5.82 4.36
CA SER A 242 18.13 -4.44 3.89
C SER A 242 17.35 -3.55 4.86
N SER A 243 17.77 -2.29 4.94
CA SER A 243 17.16 -1.28 5.81
C SER A 243 15.66 -1.15 5.51
N LYS A 244 14.83 -1.47 6.50
CA LYS A 244 13.36 -1.43 6.41
C LYS A 244 12.73 -0.96 7.71
N ASN A 245 11.48 -0.48 7.61
CA ASN A 245 10.67 -0.23 8.80
C ASN A 245 9.92 -1.50 9.16
N PHE A 246 9.91 -1.87 10.43
CA PHE A 246 9.17 -3.01 10.96
C PHE A 246 8.89 -2.84 12.45
N ALA A 247 8.08 -3.72 13.01
CA ALA A 247 7.81 -3.77 14.43
C ALA A 247 8.20 -5.13 15.01
N ILE A 248 8.59 -5.15 16.28
CA ILE A 248 8.75 -6.37 17.06
C ILE A 248 7.89 -6.26 18.32
N VAL A 249 6.94 -7.18 18.50
CA VAL A 249 6.24 -7.37 19.78
C VAL A 249 7.12 -8.25 20.66
N ALA A 250 7.43 -7.81 21.87
CA ALA A 250 8.25 -8.54 22.82
C ALA A 250 7.51 -9.77 23.39
N GLU A 251 8.25 -10.60 24.12
CA GLU A 251 7.75 -11.87 24.67
C GLU A 251 6.67 -11.67 25.74
N ASP A 252 6.68 -10.52 26.41
CA ASP A 252 5.65 -10.12 27.37
C ASP A 252 4.29 -9.85 26.69
N GLY A 253 4.24 -9.79 25.36
CA GLY A 253 3.06 -9.47 24.55
C GLY A 253 2.53 -8.05 24.75
N LYS A 254 3.23 -7.21 25.53
CA LYS A 254 2.80 -5.86 25.94
C LYS A 254 3.77 -4.79 25.45
N THR A 255 5.04 -5.11 25.25
CA THR A 255 6.04 -4.18 24.74
C THR A 255 6.15 -4.29 23.22
N ILE A 256 6.20 -3.15 22.52
CA ILE A 256 6.49 -3.08 21.08
C ILE A 256 7.73 -2.22 20.81
N TYR A 257 8.56 -2.71 19.90
CA TYR A 257 9.68 -1.99 19.32
C TYR A 257 9.32 -1.57 17.90
N ASP A 258 8.95 -0.31 17.70
CA ASP A 258 8.83 0.24 16.36
C ASP A 258 10.22 0.65 15.86
N ILE A 259 10.60 0.06 14.73
CA ILE A 259 11.95 0.14 14.21
C ILE A 259 11.91 0.81 12.85
N ARG A 260 12.67 1.90 12.71
CA ARG A 260 12.88 2.60 11.43
C ARG A 260 14.25 2.29 10.86
N GLY A 261 14.26 1.86 9.60
CA GLY A 261 15.49 1.51 8.89
C GLY A 261 16.30 0.42 9.60
N GLY A 262 15.63 -0.53 10.24
CA GLY A 262 16.24 -1.70 10.83
C GLY A 262 16.74 -2.67 9.76
N GLN A 263 17.84 -3.33 10.05
CA GLN A 263 18.36 -4.43 9.24
C GLN A 263 19.19 -5.37 10.11
N ARG A 264 19.35 -6.60 9.63
CA ARG A 264 20.27 -7.56 10.24
C ARG A 264 21.71 -7.08 10.11
N ASN A 265 22.47 -7.20 11.20
CA ASN A 265 23.91 -6.97 11.27
C ASN A 265 24.58 -8.14 12.01
N GLY A 266 25.06 -9.13 11.26
CA GLY A 266 25.55 -10.39 11.83
C GLY A 266 24.44 -11.15 12.56
N ASN A 267 24.56 -11.27 13.89
CA ASN A 267 23.57 -11.89 14.77
C ASN A 267 22.60 -10.89 15.39
N ASP A 268 22.79 -9.59 15.14
CA ASP A 268 22.07 -8.52 15.81
C ASP A 268 21.23 -7.72 14.81
N ILE A 269 20.47 -6.76 15.34
CA ILE A 269 19.68 -5.81 14.57
C ILE A 269 20.27 -4.42 14.81
N ILE A 270 20.56 -3.69 13.73
CA ILE A 270 20.89 -2.27 13.81
C ILE A 270 19.80 -1.46 13.12
N ALA A 271 19.38 -0.36 13.76
CA ALA A 271 18.30 0.47 13.27
C ALA A 271 18.63 1.96 13.36
N ASN A 272 18.19 2.74 12.38
CA ASN A 272 18.38 4.20 12.39
C ASN A 272 17.65 4.84 13.58
N ASN A 273 16.45 4.35 13.89
CA ASN A 273 15.71 4.76 15.08
C ASN A 273 14.89 3.59 15.62
N VAL A 274 14.71 3.57 16.94
CA VAL A 274 13.89 2.61 17.66
C VAL A 274 13.08 3.37 18.70
N VAL A 275 11.79 3.12 18.72
CA VAL A 275 10.86 3.60 19.74
C VAL A 275 10.28 2.39 20.45
N VAL A 276 10.36 2.40 21.77
CA VAL A 276 9.78 1.37 22.64
C VAL A 276 8.48 1.89 23.19
N ALA A 277 7.42 1.10 23.15
CA ALA A 277 6.11 1.50 23.66
C ALA A 277 5.35 0.35 24.29
N ASP A 278 4.35 0.73 25.09
CA ASP A 278 3.43 -0.17 25.77
C ASP A 278 2.14 -0.30 24.94
N LEU A 279 1.87 -1.50 24.43
CA LEU A 279 0.65 -1.89 23.74
C LEU A 279 -0.57 -1.88 24.66
N THR A 280 -0.43 -1.66 25.97
CA THR A 280 -1.56 -1.41 26.86
C THR A 280 -1.90 0.07 27.02
N GLY A 281 -1.02 0.97 26.56
CA GLY A 281 -1.21 2.42 26.58
C GLY A 281 -2.12 2.94 25.45
N SER A 282 -2.20 4.25 25.27
CA SER A 282 -3.13 4.86 24.31
C SER A 282 -2.80 4.60 22.83
N GLY A 283 -1.57 4.26 22.49
CA GLY A 283 -1.14 4.15 21.09
C GLY A 283 -1.09 5.49 20.34
N MET A 284 -1.02 6.60 21.08
CA MET A 284 -1.13 7.97 20.57
C MET A 284 0.18 8.75 20.63
N PRO A 285 0.46 9.61 19.62
CA PRO A 285 1.56 10.58 19.68
C PRO A 285 1.59 11.37 21.00
N GLY A 286 2.78 11.68 21.51
CA GLY A 286 3.00 12.30 22.83
C GLY A 286 3.15 11.30 23.99
N GLN A 287 2.42 10.19 23.98
CA GLN A 287 2.69 9.02 24.85
C GLN A 287 3.50 7.95 24.10
N TYR A 288 3.32 7.91 22.79
CA TYR A 288 3.93 6.99 21.85
C TYR A 288 4.12 7.67 20.50
N ASP A 289 5.31 8.22 20.27
CA ASP A 289 5.68 8.78 18.98
C ASP A 289 6.48 7.76 18.19
N ALA A 290 5.78 6.88 17.48
CA ALA A 290 6.41 5.94 16.56
C ALA A 290 7.38 6.69 15.62
N PRO A 291 8.45 6.03 15.12
CA PRO A 291 9.49 6.66 14.31
C PRO A 291 9.00 7.05 12.90
N THR A 292 7.69 6.96 12.66
CA THR A 292 7.00 7.44 11.46
C THR A 292 6.88 8.97 11.48
N SER A 293 6.68 9.53 10.29
CA SER A 293 6.54 10.98 10.12
C SER A 293 5.23 11.53 10.67
N THR A 294 4.30 10.69 11.14
CA THR A 294 2.99 11.06 11.70
C THR A 294 2.83 10.75 13.18
N GLY A 295 3.76 9.97 13.75
CA GLY A 295 3.73 9.54 15.15
C GLY A 295 2.90 8.27 15.38
N PHE A 296 2.14 7.82 14.39
CA PHE A 296 1.42 6.55 14.47
C PHE A 296 2.34 5.36 14.20
N SER A 297 2.11 4.28 14.95
CA SER A 297 2.76 3.00 14.68
C SER A 297 2.32 2.41 13.34
N ASP A 298 3.25 1.70 12.70
CA ASP A 298 2.93 0.85 11.57
C ASP A 298 2.13 -0.40 11.98
N TYR A 299 2.18 -0.80 13.26
CA TYR A 299 1.38 -1.88 13.83
C TYR A 299 -0.07 -1.47 14.15
N ALA A 300 -0.29 -0.22 14.57
CA ALA A 300 -1.61 0.28 14.93
C ALA A 300 -2.59 0.25 13.75
N GLY A 301 -3.75 -0.39 13.92
CA GLY A 301 -4.76 -0.53 12.86
C GLY A 301 -4.35 -1.41 11.66
N SER A 302 -3.23 -2.14 11.73
CA SER A 302 -2.84 -3.12 10.70
C SER A 302 -3.54 -4.46 10.93
N LEU A 303 -3.88 -5.15 9.84
CA LEU A 303 -4.58 -6.44 9.90
C LEU A 303 -3.62 -7.62 9.97
N CYS A 304 -4.07 -8.71 10.58
CA CYS A 304 -3.42 -10.01 10.58
C CYS A 304 -4.46 -11.11 10.33
N ALA A 305 -4.00 -12.32 10.04
CA ALA A 305 -4.91 -13.44 9.79
C ALA A 305 -5.84 -13.75 10.97
N ASP A 306 -5.38 -13.55 12.21
CA ASP A 306 -6.17 -13.76 13.43
C ASP A 306 -7.38 -12.80 13.50
N ASP A 307 -7.32 -11.62 12.86
CA ASP A 307 -8.45 -10.68 12.79
C ASP A 307 -9.65 -11.28 12.03
N PHE A 308 -9.46 -12.36 11.26
CA PHE A 308 -10.52 -13.03 10.49
C PHE A 308 -11.03 -14.32 11.13
N GLN A 309 -10.57 -14.65 12.34
CA GLN A 309 -11.14 -15.75 13.14
C GLN A 309 -12.39 -15.32 13.93
N GLY A 310 -12.72 -14.03 13.92
CA GLY A 310 -13.89 -13.45 14.57
C GLY A 310 -14.08 -11.99 14.15
N PRO A 311 -14.96 -11.23 14.83
CA PRO A 311 -15.17 -9.84 14.49
C PRO A 311 -13.94 -8.96 14.74
N ILE A 312 -13.68 -8.05 13.81
CA ILE A 312 -12.68 -7.00 13.96
C ILE A 312 -13.25 -5.91 14.86
N ARG A 313 -12.63 -5.70 16.03
CA ARG A 313 -13.18 -4.86 17.12
C ARG A 313 -12.39 -3.56 17.37
N ARG A 314 -11.79 -3.02 16.32
CA ARG A 314 -10.89 -1.87 16.40
C ARG A 314 -10.93 -1.06 15.12
N ALA A 315 -10.56 0.21 15.24
CA ALA A 315 -10.35 1.07 14.09
C ALA A 315 -9.15 0.55 13.29
N LEU A 316 -9.28 0.59 11.97
CA LEU A 316 -8.23 0.17 11.06
C LEU A 316 -7.40 1.38 10.61
N GLY A 317 -6.23 1.12 10.04
CA GLY A 317 -5.33 2.17 9.57
C GLY A 317 -5.06 2.06 8.08
N ALA A 318 -5.18 3.17 7.37
CA ALA A 318 -4.80 3.28 5.96
C ALA A 318 -3.61 4.23 5.77
N VAL A 319 -2.82 3.95 4.74
CA VAL A 319 -2.00 4.94 4.07
C VAL A 319 -2.84 5.64 3.00
N VAL A 320 -2.48 6.87 2.66
CA VAL A 320 -3.27 7.72 1.75
C VAL A 320 -2.40 8.35 0.67
N ASP A 321 -2.90 8.35 -0.56
CA ASP A 321 -2.28 9.10 -1.65
C ASP A 321 -2.27 10.60 -1.31
N PRO A 322 -1.11 11.28 -1.36
CA PRO A 322 -1.05 12.71 -1.06
C PRO A 322 -2.03 13.58 -1.86
N SER A 323 -2.43 13.16 -3.07
CA SER A 323 -3.41 13.85 -3.90
C SER A 323 -4.85 13.75 -3.41
N ALA A 324 -5.14 12.86 -2.46
CA ALA A 324 -6.42 12.83 -1.75
C ALA A 324 -6.44 13.80 -0.56
N LEU A 325 -5.29 14.23 -0.06
CA LEU A 325 -5.18 15.10 1.12
C LEU A 325 -5.33 16.57 0.77
N ALA A 326 -5.73 17.37 1.77
CA ALA A 326 -5.77 18.82 1.71
C ALA A 326 -4.97 19.48 2.83
N TRP A 327 -4.46 20.68 2.55
CA TRP A 327 -3.92 21.59 3.56
C TRP A 327 -5.05 22.22 4.38
N LEU A 328 -4.81 22.36 5.68
CA LEU A 328 -5.56 23.23 6.57
C LEU A 328 -5.09 24.69 6.39
N PRO A 329 -5.93 25.69 6.76
CA PRO A 329 -5.58 27.10 6.64
C PRO A 329 -4.31 27.53 7.40
N ASP A 330 -3.93 26.79 8.44
CA ASP A 330 -2.73 27.03 9.26
C ASP A 330 -1.44 26.45 8.63
N GLY A 331 -1.54 25.82 7.46
CA GLY A 331 -0.42 25.20 6.75
C GLY A 331 -0.07 23.79 7.24
N ASN A 332 -0.88 23.19 8.12
CA ASN A 332 -0.79 21.77 8.47
C ASN A 332 -1.62 20.91 7.50
N ALA A 333 -1.32 19.61 7.42
CA ALA A 333 -2.14 18.62 6.73
C ALA A 333 -2.44 17.43 7.63
N HIS A 334 -2.59 17.69 8.93
CA HIS A 334 -2.93 16.69 9.92
C HIS A 334 -4.00 17.23 10.88
N VAL A 335 -4.81 16.31 11.40
CA VAL A 335 -5.79 16.52 12.46
C VAL A 335 -5.57 15.46 13.53
N TRP A 336 -6.18 15.65 14.71
CA TRP A 336 -6.21 14.61 15.73
C TRP A 336 -6.74 13.30 15.11
N PRO A 337 -6.16 12.12 15.39
CA PRO A 337 -5.17 11.83 16.43
C PRO A 337 -3.69 12.03 16.04
N ALA A 338 -3.39 12.46 14.81
CA ALA A 338 -2.03 12.74 14.41
C ALA A 338 -1.51 14.00 15.13
N SER A 339 -0.20 14.08 15.38
CA SER A 339 0.44 15.23 16.05
C SER A 339 1.29 16.10 15.12
N LYS A 340 1.51 15.66 13.87
CA LYS A 340 2.42 16.33 12.96
C LYS A 340 2.12 16.05 11.50
N THR A 341 2.39 17.06 10.68
CA THR A 341 2.36 16.95 9.22
C THR A 341 3.69 16.35 8.73
N PRO A 342 3.68 15.23 7.99
CA PRO A 342 4.90 14.68 7.40
C PRO A 342 5.60 15.68 6.49
N GLY A 343 6.91 15.86 6.68
CA GLY A 343 7.71 16.73 5.81
C GLY A 343 7.66 16.33 4.33
N SER A 344 7.43 15.04 4.04
CA SER A 344 7.26 14.52 2.68
C SER A 344 6.06 15.12 1.93
N LEU A 345 5.02 15.57 2.66
CA LEU A 345 3.85 16.21 2.04
C LEU A 345 4.17 17.56 1.42
N ARG A 346 5.23 18.25 1.87
CA ARG A 346 5.64 19.55 1.31
C ARG A 346 6.14 19.46 -0.14
N GLN A 347 6.54 18.27 -0.58
CA GLN A 347 7.01 18.00 -1.94
C GLN A 347 5.99 17.19 -2.75
N ALA A 348 4.84 16.85 -2.16
CA ALA A 348 3.81 16.05 -2.79
C ALA A 348 2.68 16.92 -3.34
N SER A 349 1.88 16.36 -4.24
CA SER A 349 0.70 17.01 -4.80
C SER A 349 -0.45 17.00 -3.80
N VAL A 350 -0.39 17.81 -2.75
CA VAL A 350 -1.48 17.98 -1.76
C VAL A 350 -2.42 19.11 -2.21
N ARG A 351 -3.73 18.93 -2.01
CA ARG A 351 -4.76 19.91 -2.41
C ARG A 351 -4.81 21.11 -1.47
N ASN A 352 -5.36 22.22 -1.95
CA ASN A 352 -5.65 23.39 -1.12
C ASN A 352 -7.08 23.38 -0.54
N VAL A 353 -7.93 22.47 -1.03
CA VAL A 353 -9.34 22.34 -0.60
C VAL A 353 -9.67 20.86 -0.46
N GLY A 354 -10.31 20.51 0.64
CA GLY A 354 -10.72 19.16 0.99
C GLY A 354 -10.87 19.00 2.51
N ASN A 355 -11.34 17.84 2.94
CA ASN A 355 -11.55 17.50 4.36
C ASN A 355 -10.81 16.22 4.78
N LEU A 356 -9.86 15.78 3.94
CA LEU A 356 -8.99 14.65 4.23
C LEU A 356 -7.61 15.15 4.64
N HIS A 357 -7.20 14.74 5.83
CA HIS A 357 -5.93 15.07 6.45
C HIS A 357 -5.33 13.79 7.04
N ILE A 358 -4.04 13.81 7.35
CA ILE A 358 -3.47 12.76 8.19
C ILE A 358 -4.18 12.79 9.55
N GLY A 359 -4.64 11.64 10.03
CA GLY A 359 -5.43 11.52 11.25
C GLY A 359 -6.95 11.57 11.02
N THR A 360 -7.44 11.89 9.82
CA THR A 360 -8.88 11.84 9.54
C THR A 360 -9.46 10.45 9.82
N LEU A 361 -10.57 10.41 10.56
CA LEU A 361 -11.41 9.23 10.75
C LEU A 361 -12.45 9.15 9.63
N LEU A 362 -12.41 8.05 8.87
CA LEU A 362 -13.43 7.67 7.90
C LEU A 362 -14.27 6.53 8.50
N ALA A 363 -15.58 6.51 8.26
CA ALA A 363 -16.44 5.42 8.70
C ALA A 363 -17.64 5.24 7.76
N ILE A 364 -18.23 4.05 7.80
CA ILE A 364 -19.53 3.79 7.16
C ILE A 364 -20.62 4.27 8.13
N PRO A 365 -21.57 5.12 7.71
CA PRO A 365 -22.65 5.56 8.59
C PRO A 365 -23.44 4.38 9.18
N PRO A 366 -23.87 4.44 10.45
CA PRO A 366 -24.48 3.32 11.16
C PRO A 366 -25.79 2.81 10.53
N GLU A 367 -26.49 3.67 9.80
CA GLU A 367 -27.72 3.35 9.06
C GLU A 367 -27.49 2.48 7.81
N VAL A 368 -26.25 2.37 7.33
CA VAL A 368 -25.92 1.53 6.18
C VAL A 368 -25.92 0.06 6.62
N ASP A 369 -26.75 -0.74 5.95
CA ASP A 369 -26.70 -2.19 6.07
C ASP A 369 -25.47 -2.73 5.32
N VAL A 370 -24.48 -3.20 6.09
CA VAL A 370 -23.24 -3.76 5.54
C VAL A 370 -23.53 -4.97 4.63
N ALA A 371 -24.57 -5.76 4.93
CA ALA A 371 -24.91 -6.92 4.10
C ALA A 371 -25.42 -6.52 2.71
N SER A 372 -25.98 -5.32 2.55
CA SER A 372 -26.49 -4.82 1.28
C SER A 372 -25.44 -4.15 0.39
N ILE A 373 -24.19 -3.99 0.85
CA ILE A 373 -23.08 -3.38 0.08
C ILE A 373 -22.59 -4.28 -1.07
N GLY A 374 -23.05 -5.54 -1.13
CA GLY A 374 -22.62 -6.49 -2.16
C GLY A 374 -21.29 -7.18 -1.82
N VAL A 375 -21.04 -7.38 -0.52
CA VAL A 375 -19.92 -8.19 0.02
C VAL A 375 -20.39 -9.45 0.73
N GLY A 376 -21.69 -9.76 0.63
CA GLY A 376 -22.33 -10.84 1.37
C GLY A 376 -22.56 -10.49 2.84
N SER A 377 -22.83 -11.51 3.65
CA SER A 377 -23.09 -11.40 5.10
C SER A 377 -22.02 -12.08 5.96
N SER A 378 -20.89 -12.45 5.36
CA SER A 378 -19.77 -13.14 6.01
C SER A 378 -18.50 -13.00 5.17
N GLY A 379 -17.34 -13.26 5.78
CA GLY A 379 -16.04 -13.29 5.10
C GLY A 379 -15.23 -12.01 5.24
N PRO A 380 -14.02 -11.95 4.65
CA PRO A 380 -13.05 -10.90 4.93
C PRO A 380 -13.53 -9.48 4.64
N ALA A 381 -14.16 -9.25 3.48
CA ALA A 381 -14.66 -7.91 3.12
C ALA A 381 -15.85 -7.48 3.98
N TYR A 382 -16.71 -8.42 4.37
CA TYR A 382 -17.82 -8.16 5.29
C TYR A 382 -17.31 -7.74 6.68
N GLU A 383 -16.31 -8.44 7.22
CA GLU A 383 -15.75 -8.09 8.53
C GLU A 383 -14.98 -6.75 8.51
N ILE A 384 -14.29 -6.43 7.41
CA ILE A 384 -13.69 -5.10 7.23
C ILE A 384 -14.76 -4.01 7.16
N ALA A 385 -15.85 -4.24 6.40
CA ALA A 385 -16.94 -3.28 6.31
C ALA A 385 -17.65 -3.07 7.65
N ARG A 386 -17.84 -4.14 8.43
CA ARG A 386 -18.30 -4.05 9.82
C ARG A 386 -17.36 -3.24 10.70
N ALA A 387 -16.05 -3.46 10.60
CA ALA A 387 -15.06 -2.68 11.34
C ALA A 387 -15.14 -1.19 10.97
N PHE A 388 -15.28 -0.86 9.69
CA PHE A 388 -15.43 0.53 9.24
C PHE A 388 -16.71 1.20 9.73
N ARG A 389 -17.81 0.45 9.84
CA ARG A 389 -19.05 0.99 10.43
C ARG A 389 -18.94 1.16 11.94
N ASP A 390 -18.37 0.17 12.61
CA ASP A 390 -18.42 0.06 14.07
C ASP A 390 -17.28 0.86 14.76
N TYR A 391 -16.13 1.04 14.10
CA TYR A 391 -14.92 1.69 14.65
C TYR A 391 -14.22 2.66 13.68
N GLY A 392 -14.34 2.44 12.36
CA GLY A 392 -13.79 3.32 11.33
C GLY A 392 -12.36 3.01 10.88
N LEU A 393 -11.82 3.93 10.07
CA LEU A 393 -10.54 3.86 9.37
C LEU A 393 -9.79 5.19 9.54
N TYR A 394 -8.61 5.15 10.15
CA TYR A 394 -7.73 6.33 10.29
C TYR A 394 -6.73 6.44 9.14
N LEU A 395 -6.56 7.65 8.60
CA LEU A 395 -5.50 7.97 7.65
C LEU A 395 -4.17 8.18 8.37
N LYS A 396 -3.35 7.14 8.46
CA LYS A 396 -2.14 7.11 9.30
C LYS A 396 -0.96 7.88 8.74
N LYS A 397 -0.74 7.80 7.43
CA LYS A 397 0.47 8.37 6.78
C LYS A 397 0.31 8.46 5.26
N PRO A 398 1.07 9.34 4.59
CA PRO A 398 1.09 9.36 3.14
C PRO A 398 1.70 8.10 2.55
N LEU A 399 1.24 7.75 1.36
CA LEU A 399 1.78 6.70 0.52
C LEU A 399 3.13 7.14 -0.08
N SER A 400 4.21 7.13 0.72
CA SER A 400 5.55 7.43 0.23
C SER A 400 6.18 6.17 -0.39
N GLY A 401 6.32 6.11 -1.71
CA GLY A 401 7.10 5.06 -2.39
C GLY A 401 6.45 3.67 -2.47
N MET A 402 5.21 3.48 -1.98
CA MET A 402 4.47 2.21 -2.10
C MET A 402 3.62 2.10 -3.39
N GLN A 403 3.49 3.19 -4.15
CA GLN A 403 2.79 3.22 -5.45
C GLN A 403 3.39 2.26 -6.50
N SER A 404 4.67 1.87 -6.39
CA SER A 404 5.30 0.96 -7.35
C SER A 404 4.90 -0.52 -7.15
N ARG A 405 4.11 -0.84 -6.12
CA ARG A 405 3.72 -2.22 -5.77
C ARG A 405 2.23 -2.51 -5.96
N VAL A 406 1.48 -1.52 -6.42
CA VAL A 406 0.09 -1.73 -6.85
C VAL A 406 0.13 -2.34 -8.25
N THR A 407 -0.79 -3.26 -8.55
CA THR A 407 -1.04 -3.74 -9.92
C THR A 407 -1.04 -2.54 -10.88
N PRO A 408 -0.19 -2.52 -11.92
CA PRO A 408 -0.14 -1.40 -12.87
C PRO A 408 -1.55 -1.04 -13.36
N GLY A 409 -2.00 0.18 -13.07
CA GLY A 409 -3.31 0.69 -13.48
C GLY A 409 -4.33 0.93 -12.37
N VAL A 410 -4.17 0.38 -11.16
CA VAL A 410 -5.09 0.66 -10.03
C VAL A 410 -4.63 1.90 -9.28
N LYS A 411 -5.42 2.99 -9.35
CA LYS A 411 -5.19 4.24 -8.60
C LYS A 411 -6.16 4.34 -7.43
N ALA A 412 -5.93 3.57 -6.37
CA ALA A 412 -6.71 3.70 -5.15
C ALA A 412 -6.23 4.89 -4.31
N PRO A 413 -7.13 5.72 -3.74
CA PRO A 413 -6.74 6.82 -2.86
C PRO A 413 -6.15 6.33 -1.53
N PHE A 414 -6.46 5.10 -1.14
CA PHE A 414 -6.03 4.51 0.12
C PHE A 414 -5.40 3.14 -0.08
N GLY A 415 -4.57 2.74 0.89
CA GLY A 415 -4.27 1.34 1.04
C GLY A 415 -4.07 0.92 2.49
N MET A 416 -4.27 -0.36 2.75
CA MET A 416 -4.20 -0.94 4.08
C MET A 416 -3.06 -1.94 4.13
N CYS A 417 -2.39 -2.02 5.28
CA CYS A 417 -1.36 -3.03 5.50
C CYS A 417 -1.95 -4.18 6.31
N GLY A 418 -1.69 -5.41 5.86
CA GLY A 418 -1.99 -6.58 6.67
C GLY A 418 -1.23 -7.83 6.22
N ASP A 419 -1.01 -8.75 7.16
CA ASP A 419 -0.58 -10.10 6.83
C ASP A 419 -1.82 -10.98 6.64
N LEU A 420 -2.21 -11.13 5.38
CA LEU A 420 -3.38 -11.91 4.95
C LEU A 420 -2.96 -13.22 4.28
N SER A 421 -1.69 -13.62 4.40
CA SER A 421 -1.13 -14.75 3.64
C SER A 421 -1.82 -16.09 3.93
N SER A 422 -2.38 -16.27 5.12
CA SER A 422 -3.16 -17.45 5.52
C SER A 422 -4.67 -17.24 5.49
N VAL A 423 -5.15 -16.09 5.02
CA VAL A 423 -6.59 -15.81 4.89
C VAL A 423 -7.06 -16.26 3.51
N ASN A 424 -8.14 -17.06 3.47
CA ASN A 424 -8.77 -17.43 2.22
C ASN A 424 -9.57 -16.24 1.66
N LEU A 425 -8.90 -15.39 0.88
CA LEU A 425 -9.51 -14.23 0.24
C LEU A 425 -10.31 -14.66 -1.01
N PRO A 426 -11.54 -14.16 -1.20
CA PRO A 426 -12.29 -14.45 -2.41
C PRO A 426 -11.61 -13.83 -3.65
N PRO A 427 -11.76 -14.41 -4.85
CA PRO A 427 -11.12 -13.88 -6.07
C PRO A 427 -11.52 -12.42 -6.41
N ASP A 428 -12.69 -11.97 -5.98
CA ASP A 428 -13.22 -10.62 -6.17
C ASP A 428 -12.99 -9.70 -4.96
N PHE A 429 -12.09 -10.05 -4.03
CA PHE A 429 -11.87 -9.31 -2.79
C PHE A 429 -11.57 -7.82 -3.01
N ASP A 430 -10.71 -7.46 -3.96
CA ASP A 430 -10.41 -6.05 -4.25
C ASP A 430 -11.65 -5.28 -4.75
N GLN A 431 -12.51 -5.94 -5.54
CA GLN A 431 -13.77 -5.34 -6.00
C GLN A 431 -14.77 -5.19 -4.84
N GLN A 432 -14.81 -6.15 -3.93
CA GLN A 432 -15.61 -6.06 -2.69
C GLN A 432 -15.14 -4.86 -1.85
N LEU A 433 -13.83 -4.66 -1.70
CA LEU A 433 -13.29 -3.52 -0.98
C LEU A 433 -13.55 -2.19 -1.68
N ALA A 434 -13.55 -2.16 -3.02
CA ALA A 434 -13.95 -0.97 -3.75
C ALA A 434 -15.42 -0.59 -3.47
N ARG A 435 -16.31 -1.59 -3.40
CA ARG A 435 -17.70 -1.37 -2.97
C ARG A 435 -17.80 -0.91 -1.53
N VAL A 436 -16.98 -1.42 -0.62
CA VAL A 436 -16.96 -0.99 0.79
C VAL A 436 -16.45 0.45 0.92
N ALA A 437 -15.39 0.79 0.17
CA ALA A 437 -14.76 2.10 0.22
C ALA A 437 -15.71 3.22 -0.19
N SER A 438 -16.60 2.99 -1.17
CA SER A 438 -17.55 4.02 -1.64
C SER A 438 -18.59 4.46 -0.59
N TYR A 439 -18.74 3.71 0.52
CA TYR A 439 -19.61 4.08 1.64
C TYR A 439 -18.89 4.86 2.74
N LEU A 440 -17.56 5.02 2.66
CA LEU A 440 -16.81 5.77 3.66
C LEU A 440 -17.16 7.26 3.60
N LYS A 441 -17.46 7.82 4.78
CA LYS A 441 -17.66 9.25 5.00
C LYS A 441 -16.67 9.74 6.05
N VAL A 442 -16.34 11.03 6.02
CA VAL A 442 -15.53 11.67 7.07
C VAL A 442 -16.40 11.85 8.31
N VAL A 443 -15.88 11.45 9.48
CA VAL A 443 -16.48 11.76 10.77
C VAL A 443 -15.99 13.14 11.19
N GLU A 444 -16.72 14.19 10.82
CA GLU A 444 -16.28 15.59 10.92
C GLU A 444 -16.04 16.04 12.37
N ASN A 445 -16.79 15.48 13.32
CA ASN A 445 -16.66 15.77 14.73
C ASN A 445 -15.77 14.75 15.48
N ASN A 446 -14.85 14.08 14.79
CA ASN A 446 -13.77 13.31 15.39
C ASN A 446 -12.77 14.24 16.09
N GLY A 447 -12.44 13.96 17.35
CA GLY A 447 -11.48 14.74 18.12
C GLY A 447 -11.21 14.15 19.52
N PRO A 448 -10.32 14.74 20.31
CA PRO A 448 -9.92 14.19 21.62
C PRO A 448 -11.09 14.08 22.62
N GLY A 449 -12.10 14.96 22.53
CA GLY A 449 -13.31 14.90 23.35
C GLY A 449 -14.46 14.09 22.74
N SER A 450 -14.32 13.61 21.51
CA SER A 450 -15.37 12.97 20.71
C SER A 450 -14.75 11.98 19.73
N VAL A 451 -14.01 11.01 20.26
CA VAL A 451 -13.17 10.11 19.48
C VAL A 451 -13.94 9.41 18.35
N GLY A 452 -15.06 8.76 18.65
CA GLY A 452 -15.93 8.15 17.63
C GLY A 452 -17.00 9.10 17.07
N GLY A 453 -16.87 10.41 17.23
CA GLY A 453 -17.93 11.37 16.90
C GLY A 453 -18.93 11.64 18.04
N GLY A 454 -18.68 11.13 19.25
CA GLY A 454 -19.46 11.41 20.46
C GLY A 454 -20.82 10.70 20.53
N GLY A 455 -21.55 10.90 21.63
CA GLY A 455 -22.81 10.21 21.90
C GLY A 455 -22.60 8.80 22.48
N THR A 456 -23.54 7.89 22.25
CA THR A 456 -23.48 6.51 22.74
C THR A 456 -22.67 5.65 21.76
N PRO A 457 -21.62 4.93 22.20
CA PRO A 457 -20.84 4.05 21.33
C PRO A 457 -21.70 2.94 20.68
N ALA A 458 -21.50 2.69 19.38
CA ALA A 458 -22.20 1.63 18.63
C ALA A 458 -21.80 0.22 19.08
N ARG A 459 -20.65 0.09 19.75
CA ARG A 459 -20.15 -1.15 20.35
C ARG A 459 -19.71 -0.92 21.80
N PRO A 460 -19.59 -1.98 22.61
CA PRO A 460 -18.91 -1.86 23.90
C PRO A 460 -17.45 -1.43 23.71
N ALA A 461 -16.90 -0.77 24.72
CA ALA A 461 -15.47 -0.49 24.76
C ALA A 461 -14.65 -1.79 24.78
N ALA A 462 -13.40 -1.73 24.30
CA ALA A 462 -12.51 -2.87 24.35
C ALA A 462 -12.39 -3.41 25.79
N PRO A 463 -12.35 -4.73 25.99
CA PRO A 463 -12.21 -5.29 27.32
C PRO A 463 -10.84 -4.98 27.91
N LYS A 464 -10.69 -5.23 29.21
CA LYS A 464 -9.39 -5.11 29.89
C LYS A 464 -8.41 -6.14 29.32
N PHE A 465 -7.11 -5.89 29.48
CA PHE A 465 -6.11 -6.88 29.12
C PHE A 465 -6.17 -8.07 30.08
N ASP A 466 -5.83 -9.25 29.56
CA ASP A 466 -5.51 -10.41 30.39
C ASP A 466 -4.39 -10.02 31.38
N ARG A 467 -4.52 -10.48 32.63
CA ARG A 467 -3.58 -10.16 33.70
C ARG A 467 -2.21 -10.76 33.40
#